data_AF-A0A418YH72-F1
#
_entry.id   AF-A0A418YH72-F1
#
_cell.length_a   1.000
_cell.length_b   1.000
_cell.length_c   1.000
_cell.angle_alpha   90.00
_cell.angle_beta   90.00
_cell.angle_gamma   90.00
#
_symmetry.space_group_name_H-M   'P 1'
#
loop_
_entity.id
_entity.type
_entity.pdbx_description
1 polymer ?
#
loop_
_entity_poly.entity_id
_entity_poly.type
_entity_poly.pdbx_seq_one_letter_code
_entity_poly.pdbx_strand_id
1 'polypeptide(L)'
;MLKIYLITSFLLVSFVGQAQDLTPCFDLQQCRQQMQQLIYQHWSARHSYPEAKVTVRRYSDLQGKDRIEIINSSGYRVFDDSALTAINQALMQLDTSQLPASQQSKLQHFQLTLTAQ
;
A
#
# COMPACT_ATOMS: atom_id res chain seq x y z
N MET A 1 59.84 -7.40 4.85
CA MET A 1 59.51 -7.54 6.29
C MET A 1 58.93 -6.20 6.73
N LEU A 2 57.76 -6.00 7.33
CA LEU A 2 56.79 -6.82 8.05
C LEU A 2 55.43 -6.05 7.95
N LYS A 3 54.33 -6.75 7.72
CA LYS A 3 52.94 -6.22 7.72
C LYS A 3 52.46 -6.00 9.16
N ILE A 4 51.76 -4.91 9.43
CA ILE A 4 50.85 -4.80 10.58
C ILE A 4 49.53 -4.17 10.10
N TYR A 5 48.46 -4.94 10.23
CA TYR A 5 47.07 -4.53 10.05
C TYR A 5 46.51 -4.11 11.41
N LEU A 6 45.80 -3.00 11.50
CA LEU A 6 44.80 -2.81 12.56
C LEU A 6 43.46 -2.47 11.93
N ILE A 7 42.60 -3.47 11.96
CA ILE A 7 41.17 -3.39 11.71
C ILE A 7 40.55 -2.83 12.99
N THR A 8 39.88 -1.69 12.89
CA THR A 8 38.80 -1.34 13.82
C THR A 8 37.59 -0.94 12.99
N SER A 9 36.82 -1.97 12.63
CA SER A 9 35.47 -1.83 12.15
C SER A 9 34.61 -1.24 13.26
N PHE A 10 34.37 0.07 13.21
CA PHE A 10 33.14 0.64 13.72
C PHE A 10 32.21 0.83 12.53
N LEU A 11 31.57 -0.28 12.13
CA LEU A 11 30.32 -0.22 11.39
C LEU A 11 29.29 0.28 12.41
N LEU A 12 29.17 1.61 12.54
CA LEU A 12 27.91 2.19 12.97
C LEU A 12 26.90 1.79 11.89
N VAL A 13 26.18 0.69 12.14
CA VAL A 13 24.93 0.44 11.45
C VAL A 13 23.99 1.51 11.96
N SER A 14 24.05 2.68 11.33
CA SER A 14 23.00 3.67 11.40
C SER A 14 21.76 2.96 10.89
N PHE A 15 20.95 2.43 11.81
CA PHE A 15 19.53 2.22 11.55
C PHE A 15 18.94 3.61 11.34
N VAL A 16 19.11 4.13 10.13
CA VAL A 16 18.22 5.17 9.62
C VAL A 16 16.90 4.45 9.49
N GLY A 17 16.05 4.56 10.51
CA GLY A 17 14.62 4.42 10.30
C GLY A 17 14.30 5.36 9.16
N GLN A 18 14.08 4.82 7.97
CA GLN A 18 13.60 5.61 6.85
C GLN A 18 12.27 6.16 7.32
N ALA A 19 12.24 7.43 7.73
CA ALA A 19 11.06 8.23 7.54
C ALA A 19 10.80 8.12 6.04
N GLN A 20 9.87 7.24 5.66
CA GLN A 20 9.39 7.20 4.30
C GLN A 20 8.85 8.61 4.08
N ASP A 21 9.55 9.41 3.26
CA ASP A 21 9.04 10.70 2.81
C ASP A 21 7.76 10.39 2.03
N LEU A 22 6.64 10.37 2.75
CA LEU A 22 5.33 10.22 2.16
C LEU A 22 5.11 11.48 1.37
N THR A 23 5.28 11.41 0.05
CA THR A 23 5.03 12.55 -0.82
C THR A 23 3.52 12.79 -0.82
N PRO A 24 3.03 13.90 -0.24
CA PRO A 24 1.60 14.15 -0.20
C PRO A 24 1.04 14.24 -1.62
N CYS A 25 -0.16 13.72 -1.81
CA CYS A 25 -0.91 13.95 -3.04
C CYS A 25 -1.76 15.23 -2.92
N PHE A 26 -1.76 16.04 -3.97
CA PHE A 26 -2.43 17.35 -4.01
C PHE A 26 -3.81 17.30 -4.67
N ASP A 27 -4.08 16.24 -5.44
CA ASP A 27 -5.39 15.99 -6.05
C ASP A 27 -5.75 14.50 -6.06
N LEU A 28 -7.03 14.21 -6.30
CA LEU A 28 -7.55 12.84 -6.34
C LEU A 28 -6.88 11.93 -7.37
N GLN A 29 -6.47 12.47 -8.52
CA GLN A 29 -5.85 11.67 -9.56
C GLN A 29 -4.47 11.22 -9.11
N GLN A 30 -3.67 12.13 -8.55
CA GLN A 30 -2.37 11.83 -7.96
C GLN A 30 -2.51 10.81 -6.83
N CYS A 31 -3.47 10.98 -5.92
CA CYS A 31 -3.68 10.03 -4.82
C CYS A 31 -4.04 8.63 -5.33
N ARG A 32 -4.86 8.54 -6.38
CA ARG A 32 -5.20 7.24 -7.00
C ARG A 32 -3.99 6.56 -7.62
N GLN A 33 -3.13 7.32 -8.31
CA GLN A 33 -1.90 6.80 -8.90
C GLN A 33 -0.92 6.32 -7.83
N GLN A 34 -0.71 7.11 -6.77
CA GLN A 34 0.14 6.73 -5.64
C GLN A 34 -0.42 5.49 -4.93
N MET A 35 -1.73 5.44 -4.65
CA MET A 35 -2.36 4.28 -4.04
C MET A 35 -2.17 3.03 -4.89
N GLN A 36 -2.34 3.12 -6.22
CA GLN A 36 -2.10 2.00 -7.13
C GLN A 36 -0.64 1.52 -7.07
N GLN A 37 0.33 2.44 -7.08
CA GLN A 37 1.75 2.10 -6.97
C GLN A 37 2.05 1.41 -5.65
N LEU A 38 1.54 1.93 -4.54
CA LEU A 38 1.71 1.35 -3.21
C LEU A 38 1.09 -0.04 -3.12
N ILE A 39 -0.13 -0.25 -3.65
CA ILE A 39 -0.75 -1.58 -3.71
C ILE A 39 0.16 -2.55 -4.45
N TYR A 40 0.66 -2.18 -5.64
CA TYR A 40 1.54 -3.05 -6.43
C TYR A 40 2.96 -3.17 -5.87
N GLN A 41 3.40 -2.28 -4.99
CA GLN A 41 4.65 -2.49 -4.26
C GLN A 41 4.49 -3.61 -3.22
N HIS A 42 3.33 -3.66 -2.57
CA HIS A 42 3.07 -4.58 -1.45
C HIS A 42 2.38 -5.89 -1.86
N TRP A 43 1.80 -5.97 -3.06
CA TRP A 43 1.03 -7.13 -3.51
C TRP A 43 1.87 -8.13 -4.32
N SER A 44 2.78 -8.84 -3.67
CA SER A 44 3.66 -9.82 -4.33
C SER A 44 2.92 -11.03 -4.93
N ALA A 45 1.82 -11.45 -4.30
CA ALA A 45 1.04 -12.60 -4.74
C ALA A 45 0.45 -12.45 -6.15
N ARG A 46 0.33 -11.22 -6.69
CA ARG A 46 -0.23 -10.99 -8.03
C ARG A 46 0.48 -11.81 -9.14
N HIS A 47 1.77 -12.07 -8.97
CA HIS A 47 2.60 -12.82 -9.94
C HIS A 47 2.32 -14.33 -9.93
N SER A 48 1.64 -14.83 -8.89
CA SER A 48 1.33 -16.26 -8.72
C SER A 48 -0.08 -16.65 -9.17
N TYR A 49 -0.93 -15.68 -9.51
CA TYR A 49 -2.33 -15.89 -9.88
C TYR A 49 -2.68 -15.14 -11.16
N PRO A 50 -2.07 -15.48 -12.31
CA PRO A 50 -2.25 -14.72 -13.55
C PRO A 50 -3.73 -14.56 -13.91
N GLU A 51 -4.10 -13.35 -14.34
CA GLU A 51 -5.47 -12.96 -14.73
C GLU A 51 -6.53 -13.00 -13.61
N ALA A 52 -6.17 -13.43 -12.39
CA ALA A 52 -7.08 -13.41 -11.26
C ALA A 52 -7.51 -11.97 -10.94
N LYS A 53 -8.78 -11.81 -10.55
CA LYS A 53 -9.39 -10.52 -10.26
C LYS A 53 -10.00 -10.54 -8.87
N VAL A 54 -9.87 -9.41 -8.18
CA VAL A 54 -10.57 -9.15 -6.93
C VAL A 54 -11.12 -7.73 -6.97
N THR A 55 -12.40 -7.59 -6.65
CA THR A 55 -13.04 -6.29 -6.48
C THR A 55 -13.30 -6.05 -5.01
N VAL A 56 -12.80 -4.93 -4.52
CA VAL A 56 -12.86 -4.53 -3.13
C VAL A 56 -13.63 -3.22 -3.01
N ARG A 57 -14.44 -3.11 -1.97
CA ARG A 57 -15.18 -1.89 -1.61
C ARG A 57 -14.68 -1.38 -0.26
N ARG A 58 -14.32 -0.09 -0.21
CA ARG A 58 -14.08 0.66 1.03
C ARG A 58 -15.28 1.57 1.31
N TYR A 59 -15.77 1.57 2.55
CA TYR A 59 -16.87 2.42 2.99
C TYR A 59 -16.83 2.62 4.51
N SER A 60 -17.48 3.69 5.00
CA SER A 60 -17.81 3.82 6.42
C SER A 60 -19.16 3.16 6.70
N ASP A 61 -19.22 2.26 7.69
CA ASP A 61 -20.48 1.65 8.11
C ASP A 61 -21.37 2.65 8.88
N LEU A 62 -22.58 2.21 9.27
CA LEU A 62 -23.54 3.05 10.01
C LEU A 62 -23.03 3.54 11.38
N GLN A 63 -21.94 2.93 11.89
CA GLN A 63 -21.28 3.32 13.14
C GLN A 63 -20.06 4.22 12.88
N GLY A 64 -19.83 4.62 11.62
CA GLY A 64 -18.68 5.43 11.22
C GLY A 64 -17.36 4.66 11.19
N LYS A 65 -17.40 3.32 11.25
CA LYS A 65 -16.19 2.50 11.17
C LYS A 65 -15.80 2.25 9.73
N ASP A 66 -14.53 2.47 9.41
CA ASP A 66 -13.96 2.17 8.09
C ASP A 66 -13.96 0.65 7.86
N ARG A 67 -14.50 0.24 6.71
CA ARG A 67 -14.64 -1.14 6.28
C ARG A 67 -14.03 -1.32 4.91
N ILE A 68 -13.35 -2.45 4.74
CA ILE A 68 -12.83 -2.91 3.45
C ILE A 68 -13.32 -4.35 3.29
N GLU A 69 -14.03 -4.63 2.22
CA GLU A 69 -14.58 -5.95 1.96
C GLU A 69 -14.42 -6.36 0.49
N ILE A 70 -14.31 -7.65 0.26
CA ILE A 70 -14.29 -8.24 -1.08
C ILE A 70 -15.74 -8.41 -1.52
N ILE A 71 -16.09 -7.84 -2.68
CA ILE A 71 -17.42 -7.96 -3.28
C ILE A 71 -17.43 -8.84 -4.53
N ASN A 72 -16.26 -9.12 -5.11
CA ASN A 72 -16.09 -10.07 -6.20
C ASN A 72 -14.67 -10.66 -6.16
N SER A 73 -14.52 -11.93 -6.51
CA SER A 73 -13.25 -12.64 -6.46
C SER A 73 -13.21 -13.78 -7.49
N SER A 74 -12.02 -14.07 -8.01
CA SER A 74 -11.73 -15.29 -8.78
C SER A 74 -11.70 -16.58 -7.95
N GLY A 75 -11.91 -16.52 -6.63
CA GLY A 75 -12.06 -17.68 -5.74
C GLY A 75 -10.78 -18.13 -5.04
N TYR A 76 -9.67 -17.41 -5.20
CA TYR A 76 -8.39 -17.74 -4.58
C TYR A 76 -8.23 -17.01 -3.24
N ARG A 77 -8.50 -17.70 -2.13
CA ARG A 77 -8.47 -17.08 -0.79
C ARG A 77 -7.13 -16.41 -0.45
N VAL A 78 -6.01 -17.04 -0.77
CA VAL A 78 -4.68 -16.47 -0.48
C VAL A 78 -4.41 -15.21 -1.31
N PHE A 79 -4.86 -15.19 -2.56
CA PHE A 79 -4.81 -14.02 -3.43
C PHE A 79 -5.67 -12.87 -2.87
N ASP A 80 -6.88 -13.18 -2.46
CA ASP A 80 -7.83 -12.24 -1.85
C ASP A 80 -7.27 -11.60 -0.55
N ASP A 81 -6.79 -12.43 0.38
CA ASP A 81 -6.21 -11.98 1.65
C ASP A 81 -4.96 -11.12 1.41
N SER A 82 -4.13 -11.48 0.42
CA SER A 82 -2.95 -10.71 0.04
C SER A 82 -3.30 -9.35 -0.59
N ALA A 83 -4.38 -9.28 -1.38
CA ALA A 83 -4.86 -8.05 -1.98
C ALA A 83 -5.38 -7.08 -0.91
N LEU A 84 -6.18 -7.59 0.04
CA LEU A 84 -6.64 -6.81 1.20
C LEU A 84 -5.47 -6.29 2.03
N THR A 85 -4.44 -7.12 2.24
CA THR A 85 -3.23 -6.70 2.98
C THR A 85 -2.52 -5.55 2.26
N ALA A 86 -2.32 -5.67 0.94
CA ALA A 86 -1.67 -4.62 0.15
C ALA A 86 -2.48 -3.32 0.10
N ILE A 87 -3.81 -3.41 -0.02
CA ILE A 87 -4.70 -2.23 0.05
C ILE A 87 -4.57 -1.52 1.40
N ASN A 88 -4.63 -2.27 2.50
CA ASN A 88 -4.48 -1.69 3.84
C ASN A 88 -3.11 -1.01 4.01
N GLN A 89 -2.03 -1.64 3.54
CA GLN A 89 -0.69 -1.05 3.59
C GLN A 89 -0.60 0.24 2.75
N ALA A 90 -1.18 0.24 1.56
CA ALA A 90 -1.24 1.43 0.71
C ALA A 90 -2.02 2.57 1.38
N LEU A 91 -3.16 2.27 2.01
CA LEU A 91 -3.96 3.28 2.70
C LEU A 91 -3.26 3.89 3.92
N MET A 92 -2.44 3.11 4.63
CA MET A 92 -1.62 3.62 5.74
C MET A 92 -0.47 4.52 5.27
N GLN A 93 0.04 4.30 4.06
CA GLN A 93 1.16 5.05 3.48
C GLN A 93 0.71 6.21 2.58
N LEU A 94 -0.58 6.30 2.24
CA LEU A 94 -1.08 7.37 1.39
C LEU A 94 -1.25 8.66 2.21
N ASP A 95 -0.40 9.66 1.96
CA ASP A 95 -0.55 10.98 2.57
C ASP A 95 -1.54 11.85 1.78
N THR A 96 -2.74 12.01 2.36
CA THR A 96 -3.83 12.82 1.81
C THR A 96 -3.99 14.17 2.53
N SER A 97 -3.01 14.60 3.32
CA SER A 97 -3.10 15.81 4.16
C SER A 97 -3.32 17.10 3.37
N GLN A 98 -2.91 17.13 2.11
CA GLN A 98 -3.05 18.28 1.22
C GLN A 98 -4.37 18.32 0.45
N LEU A 99 -5.22 17.28 0.57
CA LEU A 99 -6.50 17.25 -0.12
C LEU A 99 -7.56 18.07 0.61
N PRO A 100 -8.47 18.75 -0.12
CA PRO A 100 -9.69 19.29 0.46
C PRO A 100 -10.55 18.18 1.08
N ALA A 101 -11.28 18.47 2.17
CA ALA A 101 -12.13 17.50 2.87
C ALA A 101 -13.13 16.78 1.95
N SER A 102 -13.70 17.49 0.97
CA SER A 102 -14.61 16.90 -0.03
C SER A 102 -13.93 15.84 -0.90
N GLN A 103 -12.63 15.96 -1.15
CA GLN A 103 -11.85 14.98 -1.89
C GLN A 103 -11.40 13.83 -0.98
N GLN A 104 -11.02 14.11 0.27
CA GLN A 104 -10.70 13.06 1.24
C GLN A 104 -11.85 12.07 1.42
N SER A 105 -13.10 12.54 1.45
CA SER A 105 -14.29 11.67 1.54
C SER A 105 -14.40 10.65 0.40
N LYS A 106 -13.93 11.01 -0.81
CA LYS A 106 -13.91 10.13 -1.99
C LYS A 106 -12.83 9.05 -1.91
N LEU A 107 -11.82 9.22 -1.06
CA LEU A 107 -10.81 8.19 -0.75
C LEU A 107 -11.23 7.30 0.42
N GLN A 108 -12.24 7.72 1.19
CA GLN A 108 -12.88 6.90 2.22
C GLN A 108 -13.98 6.00 1.65
N HIS A 109 -14.55 6.36 0.49
CA HIS A 109 -15.61 5.61 -0.17
C HIS A 109 -15.25 5.32 -1.62
N PHE A 110 -14.82 4.10 -1.90
CA PHE A 110 -14.47 3.69 -3.26
C PHE A 110 -14.70 2.20 -3.51
N GLN A 111 -14.75 1.86 -4.79
CA GLN A 111 -14.65 0.49 -5.27
C GLN A 111 -13.44 0.42 -6.20
N LEU A 112 -12.63 -0.62 -6.05
CA LEU A 112 -11.47 -0.86 -6.90
C LEU A 112 -11.46 -2.32 -7.34
N THR A 113 -11.10 -2.57 -8.60
CA THR A 113 -10.84 -3.91 -9.12
C THR A 113 -9.35 -4.04 -9.38
N LEU A 114 -8.70 -5.01 -8.72
CA LEU A 114 -7.34 -5.40 -9.01
C LEU A 114 -7.34 -6.58 -9.96
N THR A 115 -6.40 -6.58 -10.89
CA THR A 115 -6.11 -7.72 -11.77
C THR A 115 -4.67 -8.11 -11.56
N ALA A 116 -4.42 -9.39 -11.33
CA ALA A 116 -3.06 -9.93 -11.25
C ALA A 116 -2.35 -9.86 -12.60
N GLN A 117 -1.03 -9.68 -12.53
CA GLN A 117 -0.12 -9.59 -13.67
C GLN A 117 1.08 -10.49 -13.42
#